data_AF-A0A820JYW5-F1
#
_entry.id   AF-A0A820JYW5-F1
#
_cell.length_a   1.000
_cell.length_b   1.000
_cell.length_c   1.000
_cell.angle_alpha   90.00
_cell.angle_beta   90.00
_cell.angle_gamma   90.00
#
_symmetry.space_group_name_H-M   'P 1'
#
loop_
_entity.id
_entity.type
_entity.pdbx_description
1 polymer ?
#
loop_
_entity_poly.entity_id
_entity_poly.type
_entity_poly.pdbx_seq_one_letter_code
_entity_poly.pdbx_strand_id
1 'polypeptide(L)'
;ILRFISNNEKKIFGISFEGFHAYGPSTENIDINSLKSFIEETRTKLIDYKNLLFTMPLLWRPDNVIHGIDLGFDLFSGAYVAYVSDRFIILTFQYNDKICSNTIRTEYNINSKEYANGKQSLLSDCKCYSCKNYTQAYIYHLIQTKELLGRTLITVHNLYHYHAFFEQIRESLKTNTWNEYRLMILKQYSIEEQEENYNGIEHSNANINKHSKISTNHVSPIANFQQSCEQKVLPVFPWFAIDIGGTLVKLVYFEPLDLTPDEIRTEGEILMNIRHYLTSNRAYGQDGFRDDALELTNIQLGGRRGNLHFIRFPTARMPNFIDLCIMRNLHTLTFEVFATGGGAYKFENDAVNKLKLRWCKCDELDSLIKGLSYLSKLNPNECFYYEEPQNDANPNKHTFKFDIENPFLLVNIGSGISILHVESETNYRRITGTSIGGGTFLGLCCLLTGCSSYDEAIKLATEGDSTKVDKLVRDIYGGDYERFGLPGHIVASSFGYMNLPERREQATKSDLARATLVTVLNNIGSISMMCAQTENVDRVLFSGSFLRINDLSMRILAYAMDYWSRGKVKAIFLEHEGYFSAVGCLREFIMDKNDLINTSQH
;
A
#
# COMPACT_ATOMS: atom_id res chain seq x y z
N ILE A 1 20.18 -2.36 25.34
CA ILE A 1 20.66 -1.10 24.70
C ILE A 1 22.03 -0.70 25.25
N LEU A 2 22.18 -0.28 26.51
CA LEU A 2 23.47 0.19 27.05
C LEU A 2 24.62 -0.82 26.89
N ARG A 3 24.37 -2.10 27.20
CA ARG A 3 25.34 -3.20 26.99
C ARG A 3 25.71 -3.43 25.52
N PHE A 4 24.80 -3.15 24.61
CA PHE A 4 25.06 -3.24 23.17
C PHE A 4 25.91 -2.06 22.70
N ILE A 5 25.61 -0.85 23.19
CA ILE A 5 26.36 0.37 22.88
C ILE A 5 27.79 0.27 23.41
N SER A 6 27.98 -0.15 24.67
CA SER A 6 29.32 -0.31 25.27
C SER A 6 30.20 -1.28 24.49
N ASN A 7 29.61 -2.34 23.92
CA ASN A 7 30.35 -3.36 23.16
C ASN A 7 30.65 -2.92 21.71
N ASN A 8 30.01 -1.86 21.21
CA ASN A 8 30.05 -1.45 19.80
C ASN A 8 30.28 0.05 19.63
N GLU A 9 30.74 0.77 20.65
CA GLU A 9 30.81 2.24 20.69
C GLU A 9 31.51 2.85 19.46
N LYS A 10 32.59 2.22 18.97
CA LYS A 10 33.34 2.67 17.78
C LYS A 10 32.64 2.43 16.44
N LYS A 11 31.53 1.68 16.43
CA LYS A 11 30.76 1.30 15.23
C LYS A 11 29.38 1.95 15.17
N ILE A 12 28.96 2.65 16.24
CA ILE A 12 27.64 3.28 16.33
C ILE A 12 27.81 4.79 16.11
N PHE A 13 27.12 5.32 15.10
CA PHE A 13 27.17 6.73 14.74
C PHE A 13 26.09 7.57 15.46
N GLY A 14 24.98 6.95 15.82
CA GLY A 14 23.86 7.63 16.47
C GLY A 14 22.73 6.70 16.86
N ILE A 15 21.69 7.27 17.47
CA ILE A 15 20.50 6.58 17.96
C ILE A 15 19.27 7.24 17.33
N SER A 16 18.44 6.43 16.67
CA SER A 16 17.12 6.84 16.19
C SER A 16 16.06 6.45 17.22
N PHE A 17 15.24 7.42 17.62
CA PHE A 17 14.03 7.20 18.41
C PHE A 17 12.86 6.93 17.47
N GLU A 18 12.67 5.66 17.13
CA GLU A 18 11.61 5.17 16.25
C GLU A 18 10.41 4.64 17.07
N GLY A 19 9.26 4.48 16.41
CA GLY A 19 8.09 3.79 16.98
C GLY A 19 7.13 4.68 17.78
N PHE A 20 7.39 5.99 17.87
CA PHE A 20 6.50 6.97 18.50
C PHE A 20 5.49 7.60 17.52
N HIS A 21 5.49 7.14 16.27
CA HIS A 21 4.66 7.66 15.20
C HIS A 21 4.19 6.55 14.25
N ALA A 22 3.00 6.72 13.68
CA ALA A 22 2.38 5.73 12.78
C ALA A 22 2.72 5.93 11.29
N TYR A 23 3.77 6.71 10.98
CA TYR A 23 4.21 7.04 9.61
C TYR A 23 3.06 7.55 8.71
N GLY A 24 2.34 8.57 9.18
CA GLY A 24 1.21 9.17 8.45
C GLY A 24 0.87 10.60 8.90
N PRO A 25 -0.25 11.18 8.44
CA PRO A 25 -0.66 12.56 8.72
C PRO A 25 -0.69 12.95 10.20
N SER A 26 -1.04 12.02 11.08
CA SER A 26 -1.09 12.23 12.53
C SER A 26 0.26 12.57 13.16
N THR A 27 1.36 12.28 12.45
CA THR A 27 2.73 12.63 12.85
C THR A 27 2.93 14.15 13.00
N GLU A 28 2.17 14.95 12.25
CA GLU A 28 2.15 16.39 12.39
C GLU A 28 1.76 16.83 13.82
N ASN A 29 0.98 16.01 14.53
CA ASN A 29 0.42 16.33 15.84
C ASN A 29 1.06 15.50 16.97
N ILE A 30 2.30 15.03 16.78
CA ILE A 30 3.02 14.38 17.88
C ILE A 30 3.21 15.39 19.01
N ASP A 31 2.65 15.06 20.17
CA ASP A 31 2.95 15.78 21.40
C ASP A 31 4.29 15.32 21.95
N ILE A 32 5.35 16.02 21.55
CA ILE A 32 6.71 15.73 22.03
C ILE A 32 6.84 15.89 23.55
N ASN A 33 5.98 16.68 24.21
CA ASN A 33 6.02 16.82 25.66
C ASN A 33 5.63 15.52 26.37
N SER A 34 4.73 14.72 25.78
CA SER A 34 4.39 13.39 26.31
C SER A 34 5.57 12.42 26.31
N LEU A 35 6.55 12.64 25.42
CA LEU A 35 7.74 11.80 25.27
C LEU A 35 8.96 12.31 26.06
N LYS A 36 8.87 13.52 26.60
CA LYS A 36 9.99 14.23 27.24
C LYS A 36 10.67 13.41 28.33
N SER A 37 9.90 12.85 29.26
CA SER A 37 10.44 12.08 30.39
C SER A 37 11.24 10.86 29.93
N PHE A 38 10.72 10.14 28.93
CA PHE A 38 11.38 8.98 28.35
C PHE A 38 12.69 9.35 27.64
N ILE A 39 12.68 10.45 26.87
CA ILE A 39 13.86 10.93 26.14
C ILE A 39 14.94 11.40 27.12
N GLU A 40 14.57 12.19 28.13
CA GLU A 40 15.49 12.66 29.17
C GLU A 40 16.11 11.51 29.98
N GLU A 41 15.31 10.51 30.35
CA GLU A 41 15.82 9.31 31.05
C GLU A 41 16.81 8.53 30.17
N THR A 42 16.46 8.34 28.89
CA THR A 42 17.32 7.66 27.92
C THR A 42 18.64 8.40 27.74
N ARG A 43 18.60 9.73 27.64
CA ARG A 43 19.80 10.56 27.52
C ARG A 43 20.67 10.55 28.76
N THR A 44 20.08 10.62 29.94
CA THR A 44 20.82 10.55 31.21
C THR A 44 21.63 9.26 31.28
N LYS A 45 21.07 8.14 30.81
CA LYS A 45 21.76 6.85 30.75
C LYS A 45 22.86 6.77 29.68
N LEU A 46 22.88 7.71 28.74
CA LEU A 46 23.82 7.77 27.62
C LEU A 46 24.81 8.94 27.72
N ILE A 47 24.86 9.64 28.85
CA ILE A 47 25.62 10.87 29.05
C ILE A 47 27.13 10.71 28.78
N ASP A 48 27.66 9.50 28.96
CA ASP A 48 29.07 9.17 28.75
C ASP A 48 29.42 9.01 27.24
N TYR A 49 28.42 8.85 26.36
CA TYR A 49 28.60 8.64 24.92
C TYR A 49 28.43 9.93 24.11
N LYS A 50 29.36 10.88 24.31
CA LYS A 50 29.27 12.27 23.81
C LYS A 50 29.28 12.43 22.28
N ASN A 51 29.64 11.39 21.52
CA ASN A 51 29.78 11.45 20.06
C ASN A 51 28.58 10.85 19.31
N LEU A 52 27.57 10.35 20.02
CA LEU A 52 26.38 9.77 19.38
C LEU A 52 25.44 10.88 18.91
N LEU A 53 25.08 10.86 17.63
CA LEU A 53 24.01 11.70 17.11
C LEU A 53 22.65 11.15 17.53
N PHE A 54 21.73 12.02 17.90
CA PHE A 54 20.36 11.63 18.20
C PHE A 54 19.41 12.13 17.11
N THR A 55 18.53 11.26 16.66
CA THR A 55 17.47 11.61 15.71
C THR A 55 16.14 11.07 16.20
N MET A 56 15.07 11.82 15.95
CA MET A 56 13.71 11.30 15.98
C MET A 56 13.11 11.64 14.62
N PRO A 57 12.82 10.62 13.79
CA PRO A 57 12.20 10.88 12.51
C PRO A 57 10.88 11.58 12.73
N LEU A 58 10.52 12.38 11.74
CA LEU A 58 9.22 13.02 11.64
C LEU A 58 8.91 14.10 12.70
N LEU A 59 9.92 14.63 13.39
CA LEU A 59 9.88 15.96 14.03
C LEU A 59 9.77 17.04 12.94
N TRP A 60 8.55 17.25 12.46
CA TRP A 60 8.28 17.98 11.23
C TRP A 60 7.96 19.45 11.45
N ARG A 61 6.94 19.77 12.25
CA ARG A 61 6.55 21.16 12.49
C ARG A 61 7.66 21.94 13.21
N PRO A 62 7.89 23.23 12.89
CA PRO A 62 8.94 24.04 13.49
C PRO A 62 8.94 24.08 15.03
N ASP A 63 7.79 24.15 15.68
CA ASP A 63 7.67 24.04 17.14
C ASP A 63 8.19 22.70 17.67
N ASN A 64 7.81 21.59 17.03
CA ASN A 64 8.32 20.26 17.39
C ASN A 64 9.84 20.11 17.15
N VAL A 65 10.38 20.74 16.10
CA VAL A 65 11.83 20.83 15.88
C VAL A 65 12.51 21.57 17.03
N ILE A 66 11.97 22.71 17.46
CA ILE A 66 12.52 23.50 18.59
C ILE A 66 12.55 22.66 19.88
N HIS A 67 11.43 22.01 20.23
CA HIS A 67 11.40 21.12 21.39
C HIS A 67 12.38 19.96 21.25
N GLY A 68 12.52 19.41 20.04
CA GLY A 68 13.50 18.37 19.75
C GLY A 68 14.93 18.83 20.01
N ILE A 69 15.28 20.05 19.63
CA ILE A 69 16.60 20.64 19.91
C ILE A 69 16.80 20.87 21.41
N ASP A 70 15.77 21.28 22.16
CA ASP A 70 15.88 21.40 23.63
C ASP A 70 16.06 20.03 24.31
N LEU A 71 15.51 18.96 23.73
CA LEU A 71 15.80 17.57 24.11
C LEU A 71 17.15 17.09 23.56
N GLY A 72 17.78 17.90 22.71
CA GLY A 72 19.09 17.78 22.08
C GLY A 72 19.21 16.79 20.94
N PHE A 73 18.14 16.56 20.19
CA PHE A 73 18.25 15.93 18.87
C PHE A 73 19.15 16.73 17.93
N ASP A 74 19.97 16.01 17.16
CA ASP A 74 21.02 16.57 16.30
C ASP A 74 20.65 16.48 14.80
N LEU A 75 19.80 15.53 14.43
CA LEU A 75 19.42 15.25 13.05
C LEU A 75 17.90 15.29 12.89
N PHE A 76 17.44 15.97 11.84
CA PHE A 76 16.03 16.20 11.53
C PHE A 76 15.73 15.85 10.06
N SER A 77 14.53 15.33 9.80
CA SER A 77 14.10 14.94 8.46
C SER A 77 13.47 16.12 7.68
N GLY A 78 13.85 16.28 6.41
CA GLY A 78 13.27 17.28 5.50
C GLY A 78 11.89 16.90 4.92
N ALA A 79 11.31 15.75 5.30
CA ALA A 79 10.09 15.22 4.69
C ALA A 79 8.85 16.11 4.93
N TYR A 80 8.84 16.93 5.98
CA TYR A 80 7.76 17.89 6.27
C TYR A 80 7.43 18.77 5.06
N VAL A 81 8.47 19.29 4.38
CA VAL A 81 8.30 20.19 3.24
C VAL A 81 7.51 19.53 2.11
N ALA A 82 7.88 18.31 1.74
CA ALA A 82 7.15 17.56 0.71
C ALA A 82 5.70 17.30 1.15
N TYR A 83 5.52 16.91 2.41
CA TYR A 83 4.23 16.59 2.99
C TYR A 83 3.24 17.78 2.98
N VAL A 84 3.67 18.97 3.41
CA VAL A 84 2.81 20.16 3.37
C VAL A 84 2.58 20.65 1.93
N SER A 85 3.58 20.54 1.05
CA SER A 85 3.45 20.95 -0.35
C SER A 85 2.43 20.10 -1.13
N ASP A 86 2.34 18.80 -0.84
CA ASP A 86 1.34 17.92 -1.47
C ASP A 86 -0.11 18.25 -1.08
N ARG A 87 -0.30 18.86 0.10
CA ARG A 87 -1.60 19.39 0.56
C ARG A 87 -1.86 20.83 0.08
N PHE A 88 -0.99 21.35 -0.77
CA PHE A 88 -1.00 22.74 -1.25
C PHE A 88 -0.86 23.78 -0.12
N ILE A 89 -0.13 23.41 0.93
CA ILE A 89 0.15 24.30 2.06
C ILE A 89 1.48 25.00 1.83
N ILE A 90 1.49 26.33 2.00
CA ILE A 90 2.69 27.16 2.04
C ILE A 90 3.06 27.45 3.50
N LEU A 91 4.36 27.43 3.80
CA LEU A 91 4.89 27.81 5.10
C LEU A 91 5.03 29.32 5.19
N THR A 92 4.58 29.91 6.31
CA THR A 92 4.55 31.37 6.53
C THR A 92 5.06 31.82 7.90
N PHE A 93 5.46 30.89 8.77
CA PHE A 93 6.05 31.20 10.08
C PHE A 93 7.28 32.11 10.00
N GLN A 94 7.41 33.03 10.94
CA GLN A 94 8.57 33.91 11.03
C GLN A 94 9.78 33.11 11.55
N TYR A 95 10.81 32.99 10.72
CA TYR A 95 12.07 32.31 11.08
C TYR A 95 13.22 33.28 11.38
N ASN A 96 13.00 34.60 11.26
CA ASN A 96 13.95 35.67 11.60
C ASN A 96 13.20 36.95 12.01
N ASP A 97 13.94 38.00 12.38
CA ASP A 97 13.38 39.28 12.84
C ASP A 97 12.62 40.09 11.76
N LYS A 98 12.59 39.61 10.51
CA LYS A 98 11.81 40.22 9.43
C LYS A 98 10.43 39.58 9.37
N ILE A 99 9.42 40.42 9.50
CA ILE A 99 8.03 40.05 9.29
C ILE A 99 7.85 39.75 7.79
N CYS A 100 7.87 38.48 7.41
CA CYS A 100 7.64 38.05 6.02
C CYS A 100 6.15 37.83 5.70
N SER A 101 5.29 37.83 6.72
CA SER A 101 3.84 37.73 6.60
C SER A 101 3.16 38.60 7.66
N ASN A 102 2.14 39.37 7.27
CA ASN A 102 1.29 40.14 8.20
C ASN A 102 0.25 39.26 8.91
N THR A 103 0.42 37.94 8.83
CA THR A 103 -0.54 36.97 9.31
C THR A 103 -0.08 36.33 10.61
N ILE A 104 -1.05 35.95 11.44
CA ILE A 104 -0.81 35.23 12.69
C ILE A 104 -0.55 33.73 12.44
N ARG A 105 -1.03 33.18 11.31
CA ARG A 105 -0.86 31.76 10.98
C ARG A 105 0.53 31.41 10.49
N THR A 106 0.98 30.23 10.90
CA THR A 106 2.27 29.66 10.51
C THR A 106 2.21 28.92 9.17
N GLU A 107 1.01 28.62 8.69
CA GLU A 107 0.72 27.91 7.43
C GLU A 107 -0.53 28.42 6.70
N TYR A 108 -0.56 28.30 5.37
CA TYR A 108 -1.75 28.59 4.55
C TYR A 108 -1.98 27.59 3.43
N ASN A 109 -3.23 27.19 3.22
CA ASN A 109 -3.59 26.43 2.03
C ASN A 109 -3.82 27.37 0.83
N ILE A 110 -2.89 27.39 -0.12
CA ILE A 110 -2.98 28.25 -1.32
C ILE A 110 -4.08 27.78 -2.30
N ASN A 111 -4.69 26.62 -2.08
CA ASN A 111 -5.84 26.10 -2.82
C ASN A 111 -7.19 26.75 -2.40
N SER A 112 -7.17 27.75 -1.51
CA SER A 112 -8.39 28.46 -1.09
C SER A 112 -8.81 29.51 -2.13
N LYS A 113 -10.12 29.62 -2.39
CA LYS A 113 -10.69 30.55 -3.40
C LYS A 113 -10.31 32.01 -3.19
N GLU A 114 -10.00 32.42 -1.97
CA GLU A 114 -9.53 33.76 -1.63
C GLU A 114 -8.26 34.16 -2.40
N TYR A 115 -7.43 33.19 -2.81
CA TYR A 115 -6.20 33.44 -3.56
C TYR A 115 -6.40 33.49 -5.08
N ALA A 116 -7.60 33.20 -5.60
CA ALA A 116 -7.87 33.12 -7.03
C ALA A 116 -7.57 34.43 -7.78
N ASN A 117 -7.69 35.57 -7.10
CA ASN A 117 -7.42 36.90 -7.65
C ASN A 117 -6.20 37.59 -7.02
N GLY A 118 -5.39 36.86 -6.23
CA GLY A 118 -4.22 37.39 -5.54
C GLY A 118 -3.09 37.75 -6.51
N LYS A 119 -2.89 39.05 -6.77
CA LYS A 119 -1.83 39.55 -7.67
C LYS A 119 -0.44 39.64 -7.04
N GLN A 120 -0.36 39.46 -5.72
CA GLN A 120 0.89 39.45 -4.97
C GLN A 120 1.58 38.08 -5.04
N SER A 121 2.86 38.03 -4.70
CA SER A 121 3.62 36.79 -4.47
C SER A 121 3.06 36.00 -3.29
N LEU A 122 3.49 34.74 -3.08
CA LEU A 122 3.05 33.95 -1.93
C LEU A 122 3.31 34.69 -0.60
N LEU A 123 4.52 35.24 -0.45
CA LEU A 123 4.93 36.15 0.63
C LEU A 123 5.69 37.35 0.04
N SER A 124 5.45 38.56 0.57
CA SER A 124 5.99 39.82 0.03
C SER A 124 7.52 39.91 0.12
N ASP A 125 8.10 39.42 1.22
CA ASP A 125 9.53 39.57 1.52
C ASP A 125 10.35 38.28 1.32
N CYS A 126 9.71 37.24 0.79
CA CYS A 126 10.38 35.97 0.50
C CYS A 126 11.20 36.05 -0.80
N LYS A 127 12.48 35.65 -0.73
CA LYS A 127 13.43 35.72 -1.85
C LYS A 127 13.49 34.44 -2.69
N CYS A 128 12.62 33.45 -2.43
CA CYS A 128 12.59 32.20 -3.18
C CYS A 128 12.19 32.43 -4.64
N TYR A 129 12.53 31.48 -5.51
CA TYR A 129 12.20 31.57 -6.94
C TYR A 129 10.69 31.74 -7.18
N SER A 130 9.85 31.04 -6.42
CA SER A 130 8.40 31.09 -6.56
C SER A 130 7.83 32.48 -6.24
N CYS A 131 8.24 33.07 -5.11
CA CYS A 131 7.77 34.40 -4.70
C CYS A 131 8.28 35.52 -5.61
N LYS A 132 9.46 35.37 -6.23
CA LYS A 132 10.00 36.39 -7.14
C LYS A 132 9.32 36.43 -8.51
N ASN A 133 8.80 35.30 -8.98
CA ASN A 133 8.40 35.15 -10.38
C ASN A 133 6.89 34.92 -10.58
N TYR A 134 6.16 34.52 -9.54
CA TYR A 134 4.77 34.10 -9.68
C TYR A 134 3.86 34.70 -8.61
N THR A 135 2.60 34.91 -9.00
CA THR A 135 1.55 35.42 -8.12
C THR A 135 0.77 34.28 -7.45
N GLN A 136 0.10 34.60 -6.34
CA GLN A 136 -0.84 33.69 -5.66
C GLN A 136 -1.92 33.19 -6.62
N ALA A 137 -2.50 34.06 -7.44
CA ALA A 137 -3.51 33.71 -8.44
C ALA A 137 -2.99 32.72 -9.48
N TYR A 138 -1.75 32.89 -9.94
CA TYR A 138 -1.15 31.96 -10.91
C TYR A 138 -0.94 30.58 -10.31
N ILE A 139 -0.42 30.50 -9.09
CA ILE A 139 -0.21 29.23 -8.39
C ILE A 139 -1.56 28.57 -8.08
N TYR A 140 -2.55 29.32 -7.60
CA TYR A 140 -3.93 28.84 -7.43
C TYR A 140 -4.49 28.28 -8.73
N HIS A 141 -4.32 28.98 -9.85
CA HIS A 141 -4.78 28.52 -11.17
C HIS A 141 -4.15 27.18 -11.56
N LEU A 142 -2.83 27.04 -11.42
CA LEU A 142 -2.12 25.78 -11.71
C LEU A 142 -2.66 24.61 -10.87
N ILE A 143 -3.02 24.86 -9.61
CA ILE A 143 -3.64 23.85 -8.74
C ILE A 143 -5.03 23.45 -9.28
N GLN A 144 -5.87 24.43 -9.65
CA GLN A 144 -7.21 24.16 -10.19
C GLN A 144 -7.16 23.40 -11.53
N THR A 145 -6.19 23.71 -12.38
CA THR A 145 -5.99 23.04 -13.67
C THR A 145 -5.25 21.70 -13.54
N LYS A 146 -4.89 21.29 -12.32
CA LYS A 146 -4.18 20.03 -12.00
C LYS A 146 -2.80 19.94 -12.66
N GLU A 147 -2.14 21.08 -12.84
CA GLU A 147 -0.79 21.17 -13.39
C GLU A 147 0.26 20.91 -12.29
N LEU A 148 1.21 20.01 -12.56
CA LEU A 148 2.24 19.62 -11.59
C LEU A 148 3.15 20.78 -11.17
N LEU A 149 3.27 21.80 -12.05
CA LEU A 149 4.07 22.99 -11.79
C LEU A 149 3.61 23.72 -10.51
N GLY A 150 2.31 23.70 -10.20
CA GLY A 150 1.79 24.34 -8.98
C GLY A 150 2.43 23.77 -7.71
N ARG A 151 2.47 22.43 -7.58
CA ARG A 151 3.13 21.76 -6.44
C ARG A 151 4.63 22.00 -6.41
N THR A 152 5.27 22.03 -7.57
CA THR A 152 6.71 22.29 -7.69
C THR A 152 7.05 23.68 -7.14
N LEU A 153 6.28 24.71 -7.50
CA LEU A 153 6.48 26.07 -7.01
C LEU A 153 6.24 26.20 -5.50
N ILE A 154 5.25 25.49 -4.95
CA ILE A 154 5.01 25.44 -3.50
C ILE A 154 6.18 24.77 -2.78
N THR A 155 6.69 23.66 -3.32
CA THR A 155 7.83 22.93 -2.76
C THR A 155 9.09 23.80 -2.74
N VAL A 156 9.35 24.54 -3.82
CA VAL A 156 10.48 25.49 -3.89
C VAL A 156 10.38 26.59 -2.83
N HIS A 157 9.17 27.10 -2.57
CA HIS A 157 8.94 28.08 -1.49
C HIS A 157 9.18 27.46 -0.11
N ASN A 158 8.57 26.31 0.17
CA ASN A 158 8.67 25.66 1.47
C ASN A 158 10.10 25.19 1.79
N LEU A 159 10.84 24.68 0.80
CA LEU A 159 12.26 24.30 0.98
C LEU A 159 13.10 25.51 1.35
N TYR A 160 12.92 26.63 0.64
CA TYR A 160 13.63 27.87 0.95
C TYR A 160 13.36 28.33 2.39
N HIS A 161 12.09 28.30 2.81
CA HIS A 161 11.65 28.72 4.12
C HIS A 161 12.22 27.84 5.25
N TYR A 162 12.11 26.52 5.08
CA TYR A 162 12.55 25.55 6.07
C TYR A 162 14.07 25.48 6.17
N HIS A 163 14.79 25.66 5.06
CA HIS A 163 16.25 25.78 5.07
C HIS A 163 16.71 27.02 5.86
N ALA A 164 16.07 28.17 5.62
CA ALA A 164 16.40 29.40 6.32
C ALA A 164 16.09 29.32 7.83
N PHE A 165 15.04 28.59 8.23
CA PHE A 165 14.78 28.24 9.62
C PHE A 165 15.95 27.50 10.27
N PHE A 166 16.45 26.44 9.63
CA PHE A 166 17.62 25.71 10.15
C PHE A 166 18.92 26.54 10.13
N GLU A 167 19.08 27.48 9.20
CA GLU A 167 20.20 28.44 9.25
C GLU A 167 20.15 29.32 10.49
N GLN A 168 18.97 29.83 10.85
CA GLN A 168 18.77 30.69 12.02
C GLN A 168 18.88 29.92 13.34
N ILE A 169 18.44 28.66 13.38
CA ILE A 169 18.73 27.75 14.49
C ILE A 169 20.25 27.67 14.71
N ARG A 170 21.02 27.37 13.66
CA ARG A 170 22.49 27.23 13.78
C ARG A 170 23.16 28.54 14.23
N GLU A 171 22.72 29.67 13.70
CA GLU A 171 23.29 30.97 14.07
C GLU A 171 22.95 31.36 15.51
N SER A 172 21.71 31.12 15.97
CA SER A 172 21.30 31.42 17.34
C SER A 172 22.02 30.55 18.38
N LEU A 173 22.26 29.27 18.06
CA LEU A 173 23.10 28.39 18.88
C LEU A 173 24.55 28.90 18.94
N LYS A 174 25.12 29.35 17.81
CA LYS A 174 26.49 29.86 17.72
C LYS A 174 26.69 31.19 18.46
N THR A 175 25.69 32.06 18.44
CA THR A 175 25.72 33.41 19.04
C THR A 175 25.18 33.45 20.48
N ASN A 176 24.82 32.30 21.06
CA ASN A 176 24.21 32.18 22.39
C ASN A 176 22.86 32.92 22.55
N THR A 177 22.11 33.09 21.46
CA THR A 177 20.76 33.72 21.43
C THR A 177 19.63 32.70 21.28
N TRP A 178 19.93 31.40 21.42
CA TRP A 178 18.96 30.29 21.29
C TRP A 178 17.66 30.49 22.08
N ASN A 179 17.74 30.94 23.33
CA ASN A 179 16.57 31.12 24.18
C ASN A 179 15.59 32.17 23.62
N GLU A 180 16.09 33.25 23.04
CA GLU A 180 15.27 34.29 22.43
C GLU A 180 14.64 33.77 21.15
N TYR A 181 15.45 33.11 20.32
CA TYR A 181 15.03 32.51 19.05
C TYR A 181 13.92 31.47 19.24
N ARG A 182 14.10 30.51 20.16
CA ARG A 182 13.10 29.46 20.41
C ARG A 182 11.78 30.04 20.90
N LEU A 183 11.82 31.06 21.78
CA LEU A 183 10.61 31.67 22.32
C LEU A 183 9.86 32.43 21.23
N MET A 184 10.57 33.08 20.29
CA MET A 184 9.98 33.71 19.11
C MET A 184 9.22 32.70 18.24
N ILE A 185 9.77 31.52 17.99
CA ILE A 185 9.12 30.47 17.21
C ILE A 185 7.90 29.92 17.96
N LEU A 186 8.09 29.44 19.19
CA LEU A 186 7.03 28.79 19.98
C LEU A 186 5.83 29.71 20.22
N LYS A 187 6.07 31.01 20.42
CA LYS A 187 5.00 31.99 20.61
C LYS A 187 4.05 32.07 19.41
N GLN A 188 4.53 31.88 18.17
CA GLN A 188 3.68 31.93 16.99
C GLN A 188 2.66 30.79 16.99
N TYR A 189 3.10 29.57 17.33
CA TYR A 189 2.24 28.39 17.42
C TYR A 189 1.26 28.47 18.59
N SER A 190 1.69 28.98 19.75
CA SER A 190 0.79 29.16 20.89
C SER A 190 -0.31 30.19 20.63
N ILE A 191 -0.04 31.25 19.85
CA ILE A 191 -1.06 32.25 19.48
C ILE A 191 -2.05 31.65 18.47
N GLU A 192 -1.56 30.91 17.48
CA GLU A 192 -2.40 30.23 16.48
C GLU A 192 -3.37 29.24 17.14
N GLU A 193 -2.89 28.40 18.07
CA GLU A 193 -3.73 27.46 18.83
C GLU A 193 -4.80 28.16 19.69
N GLN A 194 -4.51 29.35 20.23
CA GLN A 194 -5.48 30.13 20.99
C GLN A 194 -6.59 30.72 20.11
N GLU A 195 -6.26 31.21 18.91
CA GLU A 195 -7.26 31.70 17.95
C GLU A 195 -8.14 30.59 17.37
N GLU A 196 -7.57 29.41 17.09
CA GLU A 196 -8.35 28.26 16.62
C GLU A 196 -9.34 27.76 17.69
N ASN A 197 -8.91 27.72 18.95
CA ASN A 197 -9.78 27.36 20.06
C ASN A 197 -10.88 28.42 20.29
N TYR A 198 -10.58 29.72 20.15
CA TYR A 198 -11.56 30.80 20.28
C TYR A 198 -12.62 30.74 19.16
N ASN A 199 -12.20 30.54 17.91
CA ASN A 199 -13.10 30.42 16.76
C ASN A 199 -13.91 29.11 16.75
N GLY A 200 -13.38 28.02 17.32
CA GLY A 200 -14.09 26.76 17.51
C GLY A 200 -15.24 26.84 18.52
N ILE A 201 -15.14 27.72 19.53
CA ILE A 201 -16.18 27.94 20.54
C ILE A 201 -17.38 28.70 19.94
N GLU A 202 -17.17 29.68 19.07
CA GLU A 202 -18.27 30.41 18.41
C GLU A 202 -19.10 29.54 17.44
N HIS A 203 -18.47 28.55 16.79
CA HIS A 203 -19.19 27.61 15.92
C HIS A 203 -19.91 26.47 16.68
N SER A 204 -19.53 26.19 17.92
CA SER A 204 -20.15 25.14 18.75
C SER A 204 -21.45 25.58 19.46
N ASN A 205 -21.71 26.88 19.59
CA ASN A 205 -22.92 27.43 20.23
C ASN A 205 -24.18 27.44 19.33
N ALA A 206 -24.09 26.95 18.09
CA ALA A 206 -25.23 26.91 17.16
C ALA A 206 -26.03 25.60 17.15
N ASN A 207 -25.60 24.53 17.86
CA ASN A 207 -26.22 23.20 17.71
C ASN A 207 -26.23 22.33 18.98
N ILE A 208 -26.57 22.90 20.15
CA ILE A 208 -26.87 22.09 21.34
C ILE A 208 -28.18 22.57 21.99
N ASN A 209 -29.29 22.03 21.50
CA ASN A 209 -30.55 21.95 22.24
C ASN A 209 -31.27 20.66 21.83
N LYS A 210 -30.92 19.55 22.50
CA LYS A 210 -31.82 18.42 22.81
C LYS A 210 -31.04 17.33 23.58
N HIS A 211 -31.35 17.22 24.88
CA HIS A 211 -31.29 16.04 25.77
C HIS A 211 -29.96 15.24 25.85
N SER A 212 -29.45 14.77 27.00
CA SER A 212 -29.86 14.75 28.40
C SER A 212 -28.71 14.18 29.24
N LYS A 213 -28.32 14.90 30.30
CA LYS A 213 -27.97 14.44 31.67
C LYS A 213 -27.57 12.95 31.87
N ILE A 214 -26.36 12.69 32.42
CA ILE A 214 -26.12 12.14 33.79
C ILE A 214 -24.63 11.72 34.02
N SER A 215 -24.09 12.30 35.10
CA SER A 215 -23.07 11.91 36.09
C SER A 215 -21.78 11.13 35.72
N THR A 216 -20.69 11.80 36.07
CA THR A 216 -19.40 11.31 36.56
C THR A 216 -19.52 10.32 37.72
N ASN A 217 -18.69 9.26 37.75
CA ASN A 217 -18.22 8.65 38.99
C ASN A 217 -16.77 8.16 38.82
N HIS A 218 -15.89 8.70 39.68
CA HIS A 218 -14.54 8.23 39.93
C HIS A 218 -14.56 6.91 40.70
N VAL A 219 -13.75 5.92 40.27
CA VAL A 219 -13.23 4.86 41.14
C VAL A 219 -11.79 4.57 40.75
N SER A 220 -10.89 4.71 41.73
CA SER A 220 -9.47 4.34 41.68
C SER A 220 -9.30 2.81 41.80
N PRO A 221 -8.30 2.16 41.18
CA PRO A 221 -7.98 0.76 41.49
C PRO A 221 -6.83 0.64 42.50
N ILE A 222 -7.06 -0.21 43.50
CA ILE A 222 -6.08 -0.76 44.44
C ILE A 222 -5.37 -1.96 43.80
N ALA A 223 -4.12 -2.15 44.22
CA ALA A 223 -3.09 -3.04 43.73
C ALA A 223 -3.30 -4.56 43.93
N ASN A 224 -2.38 -5.28 43.27
CA ASN A 224 -1.84 -6.63 43.52
C ASN A 224 -2.56 -7.84 42.93
N PHE A 225 -1.99 -8.35 41.82
CA PHE A 225 -1.66 -9.77 41.67
C PHE A 225 -0.34 -9.89 40.88
N GLN A 226 0.69 -10.43 41.54
CA GLN A 226 1.92 -10.89 40.90
C GLN A 226 1.84 -12.41 40.71
N GLN A 227 2.27 -12.84 39.52
CA GLN A 227 2.89 -14.14 39.20
C GLN A 227 2.00 -15.32 38.79
N SER A 228 1.88 -15.54 37.46
CA SER A 228 1.99 -16.87 36.84
C SER A 228 2.16 -16.77 35.30
N CYS A 229 3.20 -17.43 34.77
CA CYS A 229 3.44 -17.86 33.39
C CYS A 229 3.33 -16.84 32.24
N GLU A 230 4.48 -16.50 31.63
CA GLU A 230 4.57 -15.90 30.29
C GLU A 230 3.94 -16.81 29.23
N GLN A 231 2.68 -16.56 28.87
CA GLN A 231 2.06 -17.09 27.65
C GLN A 231 1.97 -15.97 26.62
N LYS A 232 2.62 -16.16 25.47
CA LYS A 232 2.50 -15.31 24.28
C LYS A 232 1.03 -15.27 23.86
N VAL A 233 0.41 -14.09 23.82
CA VAL A 233 -1.01 -13.95 23.49
C VAL A 233 -1.17 -13.76 21.98
N LEU A 234 -1.46 -14.87 21.28
CA LEU A 234 -1.96 -14.82 19.90
C LEU A 234 -3.25 -13.98 19.83
N PRO A 235 -3.55 -13.34 18.68
CA PRO A 235 -4.84 -12.66 18.52
C PRO A 235 -5.99 -13.65 18.74
N VAL A 236 -7.04 -13.19 19.41
CA VAL A 236 -8.26 -13.99 19.61
C VAL A 236 -8.92 -14.20 18.24
N PHE A 237 -9.51 -15.38 18.01
CA PHE A 237 -10.31 -15.63 16.81
C PHE A 237 -11.43 -14.60 16.64
N PRO A 238 -11.81 -14.30 15.39
CA PRO A 238 -11.45 -14.98 14.14
C PRO A 238 -10.19 -14.40 13.49
N TRP A 239 -9.47 -15.22 12.71
CA TRP A 239 -8.27 -14.80 12.00
C TRP A 239 -8.60 -14.52 10.54
N PHE A 240 -8.68 -13.24 10.20
CA PHE A 240 -8.93 -12.75 8.85
C PHE A 240 -7.79 -11.87 8.36
N ALA A 241 -7.46 -12.04 7.08
CA ALA A 241 -6.70 -11.04 6.34
C ALA A 241 -7.38 -10.70 5.02
N ILE A 242 -7.29 -9.44 4.63
CA ILE A 242 -7.98 -8.90 3.46
C ILE A 242 -7.03 -8.09 2.59
N ASP A 243 -6.89 -8.47 1.32
CA ASP A 243 -6.26 -7.67 0.28
C ASP A 243 -7.36 -6.94 -0.50
N ILE A 244 -7.41 -5.62 -0.35
CA ILE A 244 -8.40 -4.77 -1.01
C ILE A 244 -7.75 -4.11 -2.23
N GLY A 245 -7.73 -4.83 -3.35
CA GLY A 245 -7.24 -4.33 -4.62
C GLY A 245 -8.20 -3.32 -5.28
N GLY A 246 -7.76 -2.74 -6.40
CA GLY A 246 -8.56 -1.76 -7.15
C GLY A 246 -9.88 -2.32 -7.72
N THR A 247 -9.88 -3.59 -8.12
CA THR A 247 -11.03 -4.24 -8.78
C THR A 247 -11.62 -5.39 -7.96
N LEU A 248 -10.77 -6.16 -7.27
CA LEU A 248 -11.17 -7.33 -6.48
C LEU A 248 -10.62 -7.22 -5.07
N VAL A 249 -11.45 -7.68 -4.12
CA VAL A 249 -11.10 -7.93 -2.73
C VAL A 249 -10.86 -9.42 -2.57
N LYS A 250 -9.82 -9.76 -1.84
CA LYS A 250 -9.48 -11.14 -1.50
C LYS A 250 -9.37 -11.25 0.01
N LEU A 251 -10.16 -12.13 0.57
CA LEU A 251 -10.24 -12.42 1.99
C LEU A 251 -9.70 -13.83 2.21
N VAL A 252 -8.80 -13.97 3.17
CA VAL A 252 -8.32 -15.24 3.67
C VAL A 252 -8.84 -15.43 5.09
N TYR A 253 -9.37 -16.62 5.36
CA TYR A 253 -9.92 -16.99 6.65
C TYR A 253 -9.30 -18.28 7.15
N PHE A 254 -8.74 -18.27 8.36
CA PHE A 254 -8.27 -19.48 9.02
C PHE A 254 -9.36 -20.03 9.95
N GLU A 255 -9.84 -21.23 9.63
CA GLU A 255 -10.81 -21.99 10.42
C GLU A 255 -10.07 -22.94 11.38
N PRO A 256 -10.13 -22.72 12.70
CA PRO A 256 -9.49 -23.61 13.66
C PRO A 256 -10.23 -24.95 13.80
N LEU A 257 -9.49 -26.06 13.75
CA LEU A 257 -9.98 -27.43 13.95
C LEU A 257 -9.62 -28.01 15.32
N ASP A 258 -8.97 -27.20 16.16
CA ASP A 258 -8.37 -27.61 17.45
C ASP A 258 -8.88 -26.79 18.64
N LEU A 259 -10.08 -26.23 18.53
CA LEU A 259 -10.68 -25.47 19.62
C LEU A 259 -10.92 -26.35 20.84
N THR A 260 -10.47 -25.87 21.98
CA THR A 260 -10.74 -26.52 23.27
C THR A 260 -12.21 -26.31 23.69
N PRO A 261 -12.77 -27.18 24.56
CA PRO A 261 -14.11 -26.97 25.11
C PRO A 261 -14.28 -25.63 25.83
N ASP A 262 -13.23 -25.13 26.45
CA ASP A 262 -13.21 -23.78 27.06
C ASP A 262 -13.34 -22.70 26.00
N GLU A 263 -12.51 -22.76 24.95
CA GLU A 263 -12.58 -21.82 23.83
C GLU A 263 -13.96 -21.81 23.18
N ILE A 264 -14.58 -22.98 22.96
CA ILE A 264 -15.94 -23.09 22.42
C ILE A 264 -16.98 -22.45 23.34
N ARG A 265 -16.83 -22.59 24.67
CA ARG A 265 -17.74 -21.95 25.64
C ARG A 265 -17.57 -20.44 25.72
N THR A 266 -16.34 -19.95 25.59
CA THR A 266 -16.03 -18.52 25.55
C THR A 266 -16.28 -17.90 24.18
N GLU A 267 -16.34 -18.73 23.13
CA GLU A 267 -16.67 -18.31 21.78
C GLU A 267 -18.13 -17.86 21.76
N GLY A 268 -18.34 -16.55 21.72
CA GLY A 268 -19.68 -15.98 21.67
C GLY A 268 -20.46 -16.47 20.44
N GLU A 269 -21.79 -16.55 20.57
CA GLU A 269 -22.71 -17.03 19.53
C GLU A 269 -22.48 -16.37 18.15
N ILE A 270 -22.08 -15.10 18.14
CA ILE A 270 -21.75 -14.35 16.92
C ILE A 270 -20.58 -14.99 16.15
N LEU A 271 -19.49 -15.38 16.83
CA LEU A 271 -18.32 -15.98 16.19
C LEU A 271 -18.62 -17.37 15.63
N MET A 272 -19.40 -18.17 16.37
CA MET A 272 -19.87 -19.47 15.89
C MET A 272 -20.74 -19.32 14.63
N ASN A 273 -21.63 -18.32 14.61
CA ASN A 273 -22.47 -18.01 13.45
C ASN A 273 -21.65 -17.53 12.25
N ILE A 274 -20.60 -16.72 12.45
CA ILE A 274 -19.70 -16.28 11.37
C ILE A 274 -18.94 -17.47 10.78
N ARG A 275 -18.35 -18.32 11.63
CA ARG A 275 -17.66 -19.54 11.17
C ARG A 275 -18.61 -20.39 10.35
N HIS A 276 -19.79 -20.71 10.90
CA HIS A 276 -20.79 -21.51 10.21
C HIS A 276 -21.23 -20.88 8.89
N TYR A 277 -21.43 -19.56 8.86
CA TYR A 277 -21.78 -18.84 7.64
C TYR A 277 -20.69 -18.94 6.56
N LEU A 278 -19.42 -18.81 6.93
CA LEU A 278 -18.30 -18.91 6.00
C LEU A 278 -18.09 -20.34 5.50
N THR A 279 -18.21 -21.35 6.36
CA THR A 279 -17.91 -22.74 6.00
C THR A 279 -19.08 -23.46 5.32
N SER A 280 -20.33 -23.07 5.63
CA SER A 280 -21.52 -23.73 5.06
C SER A 280 -22.00 -23.11 3.74
N ASN A 281 -21.44 -21.97 3.33
CA ASN A 281 -21.80 -21.29 2.09
C ASN A 281 -20.60 -21.22 1.13
N ARG A 282 -20.90 -21.32 -0.17
CA ARG A 282 -19.94 -21.09 -1.27
C ARG A 282 -20.08 -19.72 -1.90
N ALA A 283 -21.30 -19.18 -1.90
CA ALA A 283 -21.61 -17.85 -2.40
C ALA A 283 -22.08 -16.96 -1.24
N TYR A 284 -21.60 -15.72 -1.21
CA TYR A 284 -21.93 -14.73 -0.20
C TYR A 284 -22.59 -13.52 -0.86
N GLY A 285 -23.90 -13.38 -0.66
CA GLY A 285 -24.69 -12.41 -1.42
C GLY A 285 -24.72 -12.76 -2.91
N GLN A 286 -24.68 -11.75 -3.78
CA GLN A 286 -24.71 -11.95 -5.23
C GLN A 286 -23.32 -12.13 -5.86
N ASP A 287 -22.28 -11.50 -5.29
CA ASP A 287 -20.98 -11.35 -5.96
C ASP A 287 -19.79 -11.93 -5.16
N GLY A 288 -20.03 -12.41 -3.94
CA GLY A 288 -19.00 -13.04 -3.11
C GLY A 288 -18.90 -14.54 -3.36
N PHE A 289 -17.68 -15.06 -3.44
CA PHE A 289 -17.42 -16.47 -3.77
C PHE A 289 -16.25 -17.02 -2.96
N ARG A 290 -16.40 -18.25 -2.43
CA ARG A 290 -15.31 -19.04 -1.83
C ARG A 290 -14.73 -19.97 -2.89
N ASP A 291 -13.44 -19.87 -3.14
CA ASP A 291 -12.72 -20.72 -4.09
C ASP A 291 -12.31 -22.03 -3.38
N ASP A 292 -13.27 -22.94 -3.17
CA ASP A 292 -13.08 -24.23 -2.47
C ASP A 292 -11.94 -25.09 -3.06
N ALA A 293 -11.67 -24.97 -4.36
CA ALA A 293 -10.58 -25.70 -5.03
C ALA A 293 -9.19 -25.30 -4.53
N LEU A 294 -9.07 -24.13 -3.89
CA LEU A 294 -7.83 -23.60 -3.33
C LEU A 294 -7.73 -23.85 -1.82
N GLU A 295 -8.73 -24.47 -1.19
CA GLU A 295 -8.71 -24.69 0.26
C GLU A 295 -7.49 -25.52 0.69
N LEU A 296 -6.72 -24.99 1.65
CA LEU A 296 -5.63 -25.74 2.28
C LEU A 296 -6.11 -26.34 3.58
N THR A 297 -6.21 -27.67 3.62
CA THR A 297 -6.78 -28.39 4.76
C THR A 297 -5.72 -28.83 5.76
N ASN A 298 -6.09 -28.84 7.05
CA ASN A 298 -5.27 -29.39 8.13
C ASN A 298 -3.83 -28.81 8.20
N ILE A 299 -3.70 -27.51 7.98
CA ILE A 299 -2.43 -26.78 8.04
C ILE A 299 -2.11 -26.34 9.48
N GLN A 300 -0.83 -26.05 9.74
CA GLN A 300 -0.39 -25.46 11.00
C GLN A 300 -0.03 -23.99 10.80
N LEU A 301 -0.70 -23.09 11.54
CA LEU A 301 -0.49 -21.65 11.47
C LEU A 301 -0.50 -21.07 12.89
N GLY A 302 0.58 -20.39 13.29
CA GLY A 302 0.69 -19.81 14.64
C GLY A 302 0.57 -20.84 15.77
N GLY A 303 0.97 -22.09 15.55
CA GLY A 303 0.81 -23.18 16.52
C GLY A 303 -0.59 -23.79 16.59
N ARG A 304 -1.56 -23.28 15.82
CA ARG A 304 -2.93 -23.83 15.70
C ARG A 304 -3.06 -24.70 14.46
N ARG A 305 -3.93 -25.71 14.51
CA ARG A 305 -4.29 -26.59 13.40
C ARG A 305 -5.65 -26.19 12.82
N GLY A 306 -5.72 -26.00 11.51
CA GLY A 306 -6.93 -25.50 10.87
C GLY A 306 -6.96 -25.61 9.36
N ASN A 307 -8.02 -25.10 8.75
CA ASN A 307 -8.15 -24.96 7.29
C ASN A 307 -7.98 -23.50 6.89
N LEU A 308 -7.39 -23.25 5.73
CA LEU A 308 -7.26 -21.91 5.15
C LEU A 308 -8.21 -21.77 3.96
N HIS A 309 -9.15 -20.84 4.09
CA HIS A 309 -10.20 -20.56 3.12
C HIS A 309 -9.88 -19.30 2.33
N PHE A 310 -10.21 -19.32 1.03
CA PHE A 310 -9.95 -18.24 0.09
C PHE A 310 -11.25 -17.71 -0.48
N ILE A 311 -11.53 -16.42 -0.26
CA ILE A 311 -12.80 -15.79 -0.58
C ILE A 311 -12.54 -14.51 -1.36
N ARG A 312 -13.38 -14.20 -2.35
CA ARG A 312 -13.25 -12.98 -3.14
C ARG A 312 -14.59 -12.34 -3.47
N PHE A 313 -14.55 -11.04 -3.72
CA PHE A 313 -15.68 -10.28 -4.24
C PHE A 313 -15.19 -8.98 -4.92
N PRO A 314 -16.01 -8.34 -5.78
CA PRO A 314 -15.64 -7.06 -6.41
C PRO A 314 -15.44 -5.93 -5.39
N THR A 315 -14.39 -5.12 -5.55
CA THR A 315 -14.13 -3.97 -4.65
C THR A 315 -15.28 -2.95 -4.64
N ALA A 316 -16.03 -2.85 -5.74
CA ALA A 316 -17.25 -2.03 -5.80
C ALA A 316 -18.32 -2.44 -4.78
N ARG A 317 -18.27 -3.68 -4.27
CA ARG A 317 -19.18 -4.24 -3.25
C ARG A 317 -18.66 -4.09 -1.82
N MET A 318 -17.53 -3.42 -1.59
CA MET A 318 -17.05 -3.12 -0.23
C MET A 318 -18.11 -2.46 0.67
N PRO A 319 -18.92 -1.49 0.21
CA PRO A 319 -20.02 -0.95 1.02
C PRO A 319 -21.03 -2.03 1.44
N ASN A 320 -21.45 -2.89 0.50
CA ASN A 320 -22.37 -4.00 0.79
C ASN A 320 -21.76 -5.00 1.78
N PHE A 321 -20.46 -5.25 1.69
CA PHE A 321 -19.73 -6.11 2.64
C PHE A 321 -19.69 -5.50 4.05
N ILE A 322 -19.46 -4.18 4.16
CA ILE A 322 -19.52 -3.47 5.44
C ILE A 322 -20.94 -3.56 6.04
N ASP A 323 -21.97 -3.31 5.23
CA ASP A 323 -23.37 -3.44 5.67
C ASP A 323 -23.70 -4.87 6.13
N LEU A 324 -23.20 -5.89 5.40
CA LEU A 324 -23.33 -7.29 5.80
C LEU A 324 -22.67 -7.55 7.15
N CYS A 325 -21.48 -6.99 7.40
CA CYS A 325 -20.80 -7.12 8.67
C CYS A 325 -21.60 -6.47 9.81
N ILE A 326 -22.23 -5.31 9.56
CA ILE A 326 -23.11 -4.67 10.53
C ILE A 326 -24.34 -5.53 10.82
N MET A 327 -25.04 -6.01 9.78
CA MET A 327 -26.24 -6.85 9.90
C MET A 327 -25.97 -8.18 10.63
N ARG A 328 -24.75 -8.70 10.53
CA ARG A 328 -24.30 -9.92 11.22
C ARG A 328 -23.69 -9.65 12.59
N ASN A 329 -23.82 -8.42 13.11
CA ASN A 329 -23.30 -7.99 14.40
C ASN A 329 -21.77 -8.14 14.57
N LEU A 330 -20.99 -8.16 13.48
CA LEU A 330 -19.51 -8.15 13.62
C LEU A 330 -19.00 -6.89 14.31
N HIS A 331 -19.71 -5.78 14.13
CA HIS A 331 -19.38 -4.48 14.73
C HIS A 331 -19.50 -4.44 16.25
N THR A 332 -20.08 -5.46 16.89
CA THR A 332 -20.15 -5.59 18.35
C THR A 332 -18.95 -6.34 18.92
N LEU A 333 -18.16 -6.99 18.06
CA LEU A 333 -16.95 -7.72 18.43
C LEU A 333 -15.72 -6.85 18.20
N THR A 334 -14.73 -6.98 19.09
CA THR A 334 -13.42 -6.32 18.91
C THR A 334 -12.37 -7.38 18.59
N PHE A 335 -12.05 -7.53 17.31
CA PHE A 335 -10.98 -8.40 16.82
C PHE A 335 -10.08 -7.65 15.82
N GLU A 336 -8.91 -8.22 15.57
CA GLU A 336 -7.92 -7.67 14.64
C GLU A 336 -8.23 -8.16 13.22
N VAL A 337 -8.23 -7.23 12.26
CA VAL A 337 -8.29 -7.56 10.82
C VAL A 337 -7.04 -7.00 10.16
N PHE A 338 -6.33 -7.89 9.48
CA PHE A 338 -5.11 -7.56 8.77
C PHE A 338 -5.47 -7.17 7.34
N ALA A 339 -5.06 -5.99 6.90
CA ALA A 339 -5.49 -5.43 5.63
C ALA A 339 -4.30 -4.97 4.79
N THR A 340 -4.32 -5.28 3.50
CA THR A 340 -3.32 -4.83 2.54
C THR A 340 -3.98 -4.37 1.23
N GLY A 341 -3.16 -3.92 0.28
CA GLY A 341 -3.61 -3.31 -0.96
C GLY A 341 -4.06 -1.86 -0.77
N GLY A 342 -4.14 -1.10 -1.86
CA GLY A 342 -4.52 0.32 -1.81
C GLY A 342 -5.89 0.60 -1.15
N GLY A 343 -6.82 -0.37 -1.18
CA GLY A 343 -8.10 -0.26 -0.51
C GLY A 343 -8.04 -0.36 1.02
N ALA A 344 -6.97 -0.93 1.60
CA ALA A 344 -6.78 -0.95 3.05
C ALA A 344 -6.71 0.47 3.65
N TYR A 345 -6.17 1.43 2.88
CA TYR A 345 -6.18 2.85 3.25
C TYR A 345 -7.54 3.50 2.97
N LYS A 346 -8.13 3.21 1.80
CA LYS A 346 -9.39 3.82 1.36
C LYS A 346 -10.55 3.51 2.31
N PHE A 347 -10.65 2.28 2.82
CA PHE A 347 -11.76 1.79 3.64
C PHE A 347 -11.45 1.75 5.14
N GLU A 348 -10.30 2.27 5.58
CA GLU A 348 -9.91 2.30 6.99
C GLU A 348 -10.96 2.98 7.87
N ASN A 349 -11.44 4.16 7.46
CA ASN A 349 -12.45 4.90 8.23
C ASN A 349 -13.75 4.10 8.40
N ASP A 350 -14.17 3.36 7.38
CA ASP A 350 -15.36 2.52 7.48
C ASP A 350 -15.12 1.33 8.43
N ALA A 351 -13.97 0.66 8.31
CA ALA A 351 -13.63 -0.47 9.16
C ALA A 351 -13.49 -0.07 10.64
N VAL A 352 -12.83 1.06 10.92
CA VAL A 352 -12.61 1.53 12.29
C VAL A 352 -13.88 2.13 12.88
N ASN A 353 -14.57 3.02 12.16
CA ASN A 353 -15.68 3.77 12.76
C ASN A 353 -17.02 3.04 12.67
N LYS A 354 -17.30 2.33 11.57
CA LYS A 354 -18.58 1.61 11.41
C LYS A 354 -18.50 0.20 11.98
N LEU A 355 -17.39 -0.51 11.76
CA LEU A 355 -17.22 -1.89 12.23
C LEU A 355 -16.48 -2.01 13.55
N LYS A 356 -15.90 -0.94 14.10
CA LYS A 356 -15.16 -0.96 15.38
C LYS A 356 -14.05 -2.01 15.43
N LEU A 357 -13.47 -2.33 14.27
CA LEU A 357 -12.42 -3.32 14.14
C LEU A 357 -11.06 -2.70 14.48
N ARG A 358 -10.14 -3.53 14.99
CA ARG A 358 -8.72 -3.17 15.05
C ARG A 358 -8.11 -3.40 13.67
N TRP A 359 -7.93 -2.32 12.92
CA TRP A 359 -7.50 -2.35 11.52
C TRP A 359 -5.97 -2.26 11.40
N CYS A 360 -5.34 -3.33 10.96
CA CYS A 360 -3.89 -3.47 10.92
C CYS A 360 -3.41 -3.49 9.46
N LYS A 361 -2.75 -2.42 8.99
CA LYS A 361 -2.34 -2.30 7.58
C LYS A 361 -0.96 -2.93 7.32
N CYS A 362 -0.82 -3.64 6.21
CA CYS A 362 0.46 -4.13 5.66
C CYS A 362 0.72 -3.55 4.26
N ASP A 363 1.99 -3.43 3.88
CA ASP A 363 2.36 -3.12 2.49
C ASP A 363 1.95 -4.26 1.54
N GLU A 364 1.48 -3.90 0.35
CA GLU A 364 0.93 -4.82 -0.65
C GLU A 364 1.99 -5.76 -1.24
N LEU A 365 3.17 -5.22 -1.55
CA LEU A 365 4.25 -5.95 -2.18
C LEU A 365 5.01 -6.79 -1.15
N ASP A 366 5.21 -6.27 0.06
CA ASP A 366 5.80 -7.05 1.14
C ASP A 366 4.92 -8.24 1.49
N SER A 367 3.61 -8.02 1.61
CA SER A 367 2.64 -9.10 1.85
C SER A 367 2.62 -10.10 0.69
N LEU A 368 2.76 -9.64 -0.55
CA LEU A 368 2.83 -10.51 -1.73
C LEU A 368 4.01 -11.48 -1.63
N ILE A 369 5.21 -10.97 -1.35
CA ILE A 369 6.44 -11.79 -1.24
C ILE A 369 6.36 -12.75 -0.05
N LYS A 370 5.93 -12.26 1.13
CA LYS A 370 5.76 -13.09 2.33
C LYS A 370 4.74 -14.20 2.12
N GLY A 371 3.65 -13.90 1.42
CA GLY A 371 2.60 -14.85 1.06
C GLY A 371 3.08 -15.91 0.09
N LEU A 372 3.80 -15.51 -0.97
CA LEU A 372 4.42 -16.42 -1.93
C LEU A 372 5.38 -17.39 -1.24
N SER A 373 6.32 -16.87 -0.45
CA SER A 373 7.27 -17.69 0.33
C SER A 373 6.55 -18.72 1.20
N TYR A 374 5.50 -18.28 1.91
CA TYR A 374 4.76 -19.14 2.83
C TYR A 374 3.98 -20.23 2.11
N LEU A 375 3.20 -19.87 1.08
CA LEU A 375 2.38 -20.83 0.35
C LEU A 375 3.24 -21.82 -0.45
N SER A 376 4.36 -21.40 -1.05
CA SER A 376 5.27 -22.33 -1.72
C SER A 376 5.91 -23.35 -0.77
N LYS A 377 6.10 -22.99 0.52
CA LYS A 377 6.56 -23.92 1.56
C LYS A 377 5.45 -24.87 2.01
N LEU A 378 4.21 -24.38 2.09
CA LEU A 378 3.05 -25.11 2.57
C LEU A 378 2.46 -26.07 1.52
N ASN A 379 2.48 -25.66 0.25
CA ASN A 379 1.99 -26.43 -0.89
C ASN A 379 3.14 -26.71 -1.86
N PRO A 380 3.70 -27.94 -1.87
CA PRO A 380 4.78 -28.31 -2.80
C PRO A 380 4.40 -28.23 -4.28
N ASN A 381 3.10 -28.22 -4.60
CA ASN A 381 2.56 -28.11 -5.96
C ASN A 381 2.12 -26.68 -6.31
N GLU A 382 2.51 -25.67 -5.51
CA GLU A 382 2.06 -24.29 -5.70
C GLU A 382 2.45 -23.70 -7.05
N CYS A 383 3.64 -24.06 -7.53
CA CYS A 383 4.22 -23.49 -8.74
C CYS A 383 4.19 -24.50 -9.87
N PHE A 384 3.86 -24.02 -11.06
CA PHE A 384 3.85 -24.83 -12.27
C PHE A 384 4.28 -24.05 -13.51
N TYR A 385 4.59 -24.75 -14.58
CA TYR A 385 4.85 -24.18 -15.90
C TYR A 385 4.20 -25.03 -16.98
N TYR A 386 4.05 -24.45 -18.18
CA TYR A 386 3.63 -25.17 -19.38
C TYR A 386 4.86 -25.55 -20.21
N GLU A 387 5.02 -26.84 -20.49
CA GLU A 387 5.95 -27.33 -21.50
C GLU A 387 5.25 -27.31 -22.87
N GLU A 388 5.95 -26.87 -23.91
CA GLU A 388 5.40 -26.70 -25.27
C GLU A 388 4.07 -25.92 -25.30
N PRO A 389 4.03 -24.67 -24.79
CA PRO A 389 2.79 -23.90 -24.61
C PRO A 389 1.98 -23.69 -25.90
N GLN A 390 2.60 -23.82 -27.07
CA GLN A 390 2.00 -23.78 -28.40
C GLN A 390 1.07 -24.96 -28.74
N ASN A 391 1.14 -26.08 -28.01
CA ASN A 391 0.33 -27.27 -28.30
C ASN A 391 -1.07 -27.16 -27.65
N ASP A 392 -2.06 -26.76 -28.45
CA ASP A 392 -3.46 -26.61 -28.00
C ASP A 392 -4.15 -27.93 -27.62
N ALA A 393 -3.70 -29.08 -28.16
CA ALA A 393 -4.41 -30.34 -27.99
C ALA A 393 -4.14 -31.03 -26.65
N ASN A 394 -3.00 -30.75 -26.00
CA ASN A 394 -2.65 -31.30 -24.70
C ASN A 394 -1.63 -30.40 -23.97
N PRO A 395 -2.07 -29.42 -23.17
CA PRO A 395 -1.15 -28.54 -22.45
C PRO A 395 -0.41 -29.33 -21.38
N ASN A 396 0.90 -29.50 -21.56
CA ASN A 396 1.73 -30.29 -20.65
C ASN A 396 2.11 -29.43 -19.42
N LYS A 397 1.20 -29.39 -18.43
CA LYS A 397 1.37 -28.66 -17.16
C LYS A 397 2.26 -29.47 -16.21
N HIS A 398 3.34 -28.87 -15.73
CA HIS A 398 4.29 -29.48 -14.80
C HIS A 398 4.37 -28.69 -13.50
N THR A 399 4.05 -29.34 -12.38
CA THR A 399 4.23 -28.76 -11.04
C THR A 399 5.65 -29.03 -10.54
N PHE A 400 6.17 -28.12 -9.71
CA PHE A 400 7.46 -28.30 -9.08
C PHE A 400 7.54 -27.54 -7.76
N LYS A 401 8.42 -28.01 -6.87
CA LYS A 401 8.73 -27.31 -5.64
C LYS A 401 9.54 -26.05 -5.96
N PHE A 402 8.94 -24.89 -5.74
CA PHE A 402 9.60 -23.61 -5.94
C PHE A 402 10.50 -23.26 -4.76
N ASP A 403 11.66 -22.69 -5.09
CA ASP A 403 12.62 -22.17 -4.13
C ASP A 403 12.81 -20.67 -4.38
N ILE A 404 12.43 -19.88 -3.38
CA ILE A 404 12.45 -18.42 -3.41
C ILE A 404 13.88 -17.86 -3.32
N GLU A 405 14.85 -18.64 -2.81
CA GLU A 405 16.24 -18.21 -2.61
C GLU A 405 17.04 -18.11 -3.92
N ASN A 406 16.45 -18.55 -5.03
CA ASN A 406 17.02 -18.34 -6.35
C ASN A 406 16.39 -17.09 -6.97
N PRO A 407 17.15 -16.16 -7.57
CA PRO A 407 16.60 -14.90 -8.11
C PRO A 407 15.60 -15.08 -9.25
N PHE A 408 14.50 -14.33 -9.20
CA PHE A 408 13.43 -14.37 -10.21
C PHE A 408 12.77 -13.02 -10.41
N LEU A 409 12.06 -12.88 -11.52
CA LEU A 409 11.16 -11.76 -11.76
C LEU A 409 9.75 -12.14 -11.26
N LEU A 410 9.13 -11.30 -10.43
CA LEU A 410 7.71 -11.43 -10.09
C LEU A 410 6.90 -10.37 -10.83
N VAL A 411 5.98 -10.80 -11.67
CA VAL A 411 5.06 -9.96 -12.45
C VAL A 411 3.67 -10.12 -11.85
N ASN A 412 3.27 -9.16 -11.01
CA ASN A 412 1.96 -9.16 -10.37
C ASN A 412 0.94 -8.41 -11.26
N ILE A 413 0.00 -9.17 -11.85
CA ILE A 413 -1.01 -8.68 -12.79
C ILE A 413 -2.34 -8.44 -12.06
N GLY A 414 -2.52 -7.22 -11.57
CA GLY A 414 -3.76 -6.73 -10.97
C GLY A 414 -4.53 -5.79 -11.90
N SER A 415 -5.13 -4.73 -11.34
CA SER A 415 -5.74 -3.65 -12.13
C SER A 415 -4.70 -2.98 -13.04
N GLY A 416 -3.52 -2.70 -12.49
CA GLY A 416 -2.28 -2.43 -13.22
C GLY A 416 -1.26 -3.54 -12.97
N ILE A 417 0.01 -3.31 -13.29
CA ILE A 417 1.07 -4.31 -13.15
C ILE A 417 2.27 -3.74 -12.39
N SER A 418 2.76 -4.53 -11.45
CA SER A 418 4.03 -4.29 -10.78
C SER A 418 5.00 -5.43 -11.10
N ILE A 419 6.24 -5.07 -11.43
CA ILE A 419 7.30 -6.02 -11.77
C ILE A 419 8.43 -5.85 -10.76
N LEU A 420 8.79 -6.94 -10.09
CA LEU A 420 9.78 -6.98 -9.03
C LEU A 420 10.94 -7.89 -9.42
N HIS A 421 12.16 -7.46 -9.07
CA HIS A 421 13.30 -8.36 -8.96
C HIS A 421 13.32 -8.90 -7.53
N VAL A 422 13.30 -10.22 -7.38
CA VAL A 422 13.29 -10.88 -6.06
C VAL A 422 14.51 -11.76 -5.96
N GLU A 423 15.39 -11.45 -5.00
CA GLU A 423 16.58 -12.26 -4.69
C GLU A 423 16.35 -13.17 -3.49
N SER A 424 15.53 -12.74 -2.53
CA SER A 424 15.06 -13.54 -1.38
C SER A 424 13.77 -12.94 -0.81
N GLU A 425 13.19 -13.60 0.20
CA GLU A 425 12.01 -13.09 0.93
C GLU A 425 12.21 -11.68 1.51
N THR A 426 13.44 -11.31 1.87
CA THR A 426 13.77 -10.01 2.49
C THR A 426 14.54 -9.06 1.58
N ASN A 427 14.94 -9.50 0.39
CA ASN A 427 15.69 -8.68 -0.57
C ASN A 427 15.01 -8.73 -1.94
N TYR A 428 14.28 -7.67 -2.24
CA TYR A 428 13.61 -7.47 -3.50
C TYR A 428 13.43 -5.98 -3.76
N ARG A 429 13.19 -5.64 -5.03
CA ARG A 429 12.87 -4.27 -5.42
C ARG A 429 11.87 -4.26 -6.55
N ARG A 430 10.99 -3.27 -6.55
CA ARG A 430 10.13 -2.98 -7.69
C ARG A 430 10.97 -2.33 -8.80
N ILE A 431 11.14 -3.03 -9.91
CA ILE A 431 11.91 -2.55 -11.07
C ILE A 431 11.08 -1.51 -11.82
N THR A 432 9.85 -1.87 -12.15
CA THR A 432 8.96 -1.07 -12.98
C THR A 432 7.51 -1.55 -12.86
N GLY A 433 6.63 -1.00 -13.69
CA GLY A 433 5.28 -1.49 -13.89
C GLY A 433 4.66 -0.88 -15.15
N THR A 434 3.44 -1.32 -15.46
CA THR A 434 2.63 -0.75 -16.54
C THR A 434 1.20 -0.55 -16.06
N SER A 435 0.55 0.51 -16.55
CA SER A 435 -0.88 0.73 -16.34
C SER A 435 -1.75 -0.15 -17.23
N ILE A 436 -1.17 -0.81 -18.24
CA ILE A 436 -1.85 -1.74 -19.16
C ILE A 436 -1.91 -3.13 -18.50
N GLY A 437 -2.91 -3.31 -17.63
CA GLY A 437 -3.12 -4.55 -16.87
C GLY A 437 -4.53 -5.11 -17.01
N GLY A 438 -4.97 -5.87 -16.01
CA GLY A 438 -6.30 -6.48 -16.00
C GLY A 438 -7.44 -5.45 -15.98
N GLY A 439 -7.20 -4.27 -15.41
CA GLY A 439 -8.15 -3.15 -15.45
C GLY A 439 -8.34 -2.58 -16.86
N THR A 440 -7.26 -2.50 -17.64
CA THR A 440 -7.32 -2.09 -19.05
C THR A 440 -8.05 -3.12 -19.89
N PHE A 441 -7.74 -4.41 -19.70
CA PHE A 441 -8.46 -5.50 -20.37
C PHE A 441 -9.96 -5.42 -20.09
N LEU A 442 -10.36 -5.43 -18.81
CA LEU A 442 -11.76 -5.44 -18.44
C LEU A 442 -12.48 -4.16 -18.92
N GLY A 443 -11.86 -2.99 -18.71
CA GLY A 443 -12.45 -1.72 -19.13
C GLY A 443 -12.69 -1.62 -20.63
N LEU A 444 -11.71 -2.04 -21.45
CA LEU A 444 -11.86 -2.05 -22.90
C LEU A 444 -12.88 -3.11 -23.35
N CYS A 445 -12.89 -4.30 -22.76
CA CYS A 445 -13.90 -5.31 -23.04
C CYS A 445 -15.31 -4.79 -22.74
N CYS A 446 -15.53 -4.13 -21.60
CA CYS A 446 -16.82 -3.53 -21.26
C CYS A 446 -17.26 -2.51 -22.34
N LEU A 447 -16.35 -1.63 -22.77
CA LEU A 447 -16.63 -0.62 -23.79
C LEU A 447 -16.91 -1.22 -25.18
N LEU A 448 -16.12 -2.22 -25.60
CA LEU A 448 -16.15 -2.76 -26.95
C LEU A 448 -17.22 -3.85 -27.15
N THR A 449 -17.58 -4.57 -26.08
CA THR A 449 -18.45 -5.75 -26.17
C THR A 449 -19.74 -5.60 -25.37
N GLY A 450 -19.75 -4.72 -24.38
CA GLY A 450 -20.85 -4.59 -23.42
C GLY A 450 -20.87 -5.64 -22.32
N CYS A 451 -19.83 -6.48 -22.19
CA CYS A 451 -19.71 -7.38 -21.04
C CYS A 451 -19.65 -6.59 -19.73
N SER A 452 -20.04 -7.23 -18.64
CA SER A 452 -20.19 -6.58 -17.32
C SER A 452 -19.27 -7.16 -16.25
N SER A 453 -18.60 -8.29 -16.54
CA SER A 453 -17.74 -8.99 -15.60
C SER A 453 -16.48 -9.54 -16.27
N TYR A 454 -15.46 -9.80 -15.45
CA TYR A 454 -14.22 -10.43 -15.92
C TYR A 454 -14.48 -11.83 -16.50
N ASP A 455 -15.30 -12.65 -15.84
CA ASP A 455 -15.57 -14.02 -16.28
C ASP A 455 -16.32 -14.03 -17.63
N GLU A 456 -17.23 -13.10 -17.85
CA GLU A 456 -17.90 -12.89 -19.15
C GLU A 456 -16.91 -12.43 -20.24
N ALA A 457 -15.99 -11.51 -19.90
CA ALA A 457 -14.96 -11.04 -20.83
C ALA A 457 -14.00 -12.16 -21.26
N ILE A 458 -13.57 -13.02 -20.32
CA ILE A 458 -12.73 -14.20 -20.62
C ILE A 458 -13.48 -15.23 -21.45
N LYS A 459 -14.76 -15.46 -21.17
CA LYS A 459 -15.60 -16.35 -21.99
C LYS A 459 -15.66 -15.86 -23.44
N LEU A 460 -15.98 -14.58 -23.65
CA LEU A 460 -15.97 -13.97 -24.98
C LEU A 460 -14.60 -14.09 -25.66
N ALA A 461 -13.51 -13.81 -24.93
CA ALA A 461 -12.16 -13.93 -25.45
C ALA A 461 -11.78 -15.38 -25.80
N THR A 462 -12.33 -16.39 -25.12
CA THR A 462 -12.06 -17.80 -25.43
C THR A 462 -12.70 -18.23 -26.75
N GLU A 463 -13.87 -17.65 -27.08
CA GLU A 463 -14.63 -17.95 -28.30
C GLU A 463 -14.20 -17.11 -29.52
N GLY A 464 -13.38 -16.07 -29.32
CA GLY A 464 -13.00 -15.13 -30.36
C GLY A 464 -11.70 -15.45 -31.09
N ASP A 465 -11.53 -14.81 -32.25
CA ASP A 465 -10.31 -14.87 -33.06
C ASP A 465 -9.72 -13.47 -33.24
N SER A 466 -8.57 -13.21 -32.62
CA SER A 466 -7.91 -11.91 -32.67
C SER A 466 -7.41 -11.55 -34.07
N THR A 467 -7.16 -12.53 -34.95
CA THR A 467 -6.61 -12.27 -36.29
C THR A 467 -7.59 -11.56 -37.23
N LYS A 468 -8.88 -11.50 -36.87
CA LYS A 468 -9.89 -10.70 -37.57
C LYS A 468 -9.82 -9.21 -37.22
N VAL A 469 -9.17 -8.88 -36.10
CA VAL A 469 -9.10 -7.53 -35.53
C VAL A 469 -7.67 -6.97 -35.63
N ASP A 470 -6.67 -7.80 -35.34
CA ASP A 470 -5.25 -7.48 -35.38
C ASP A 470 -4.68 -7.62 -36.79
N LYS A 471 -3.72 -6.75 -37.12
CA LYS A 471 -2.94 -6.88 -38.36
C LYS A 471 -1.65 -7.63 -38.07
N LEU A 472 -1.40 -8.72 -38.80
CA LEU A 472 -0.26 -9.60 -38.62
C LEU A 472 0.88 -9.22 -39.57
N VAL A 473 2.07 -9.79 -39.35
CA VAL A 473 3.24 -9.59 -40.20
C VAL A 473 2.94 -9.99 -41.66
N ARG A 474 2.28 -11.14 -41.87
CA ARG A 474 1.91 -11.59 -43.22
C ARG A 474 0.97 -10.65 -43.95
N ASP A 475 0.18 -9.86 -43.23
CA ASP A 475 -0.76 -8.92 -43.83
C ASP A 475 -0.07 -7.66 -44.35
N ILE A 476 1.20 -7.45 -43.96
CA ILE A 476 2.06 -6.34 -44.42
C ILE A 476 3.08 -6.86 -45.44
N TYR A 477 3.71 -8.00 -45.17
CA TYR A 477 4.83 -8.53 -45.95
C TYR A 477 4.45 -9.64 -46.93
N GLY A 478 3.22 -10.16 -46.89
CA GLY A 478 2.79 -11.30 -47.71
C GLY A 478 3.31 -12.67 -47.24
N GLY A 479 3.99 -12.73 -46.09
CA GLY A 479 4.62 -13.91 -45.51
C GLY A 479 5.42 -13.55 -44.25
N ASP A 480 6.52 -14.25 -44.02
CA ASP A 480 7.45 -13.93 -42.93
C ASP A 480 8.29 -12.69 -43.25
N TYR A 481 8.71 -11.94 -42.23
CA TYR A 481 9.75 -10.94 -42.39
C TYR A 481 11.12 -11.55 -42.06
N GLU A 482 11.72 -12.20 -43.07
CA GLU A 482 12.92 -13.04 -42.94
C GLU A 482 14.13 -12.32 -42.33
N ARG A 483 14.37 -11.05 -42.72
CA ARG A 483 15.57 -10.29 -42.31
C ARG A 483 15.75 -10.23 -40.80
N PHE A 484 14.65 -10.14 -40.04
CA PHE A 484 14.67 -10.06 -38.58
C PHE A 484 14.02 -11.28 -37.92
N GLY A 485 13.69 -12.31 -38.70
CA GLY A 485 13.11 -13.56 -38.20
C GLY A 485 11.75 -13.36 -37.51
N LEU A 486 10.88 -12.52 -38.07
CA LEU A 486 9.51 -12.35 -37.57
C LEU A 486 8.55 -13.22 -38.40
N PRO A 487 7.94 -14.27 -37.82
CA PRO A 487 6.97 -15.10 -38.53
C PRO A 487 5.71 -14.33 -38.91
N GLY A 488 5.09 -14.75 -40.02
CA GLY A 488 3.91 -14.14 -40.59
C GLY A 488 2.68 -14.15 -39.68
N HIS A 489 2.61 -15.09 -38.72
CA HIS A 489 1.50 -15.17 -37.75
C HIS A 489 1.64 -14.24 -36.55
N ILE A 490 2.78 -13.58 -36.36
CA ILE A 490 2.97 -12.62 -35.28
C ILE A 490 2.13 -11.36 -35.53
N VAL A 491 1.54 -10.82 -34.47
CA VAL A 491 0.82 -9.54 -34.50
C VAL A 491 1.82 -8.41 -34.78
N ALA A 492 1.64 -7.70 -35.89
CA ALA A 492 2.42 -6.52 -36.24
C ALA A 492 1.79 -5.24 -35.68
N SER A 493 0.46 -5.16 -35.66
CA SER A 493 -0.30 -4.04 -35.11
C SER A 493 -1.59 -4.53 -34.49
N SER A 494 -1.66 -4.51 -33.15
CA SER A 494 -2.89 -4.72 -32.38
C SER A 494 -4.01 -3.79 -32.86
N PHE A 495 -5.22 -4.31 -33.04
CA PHE A 495 -6.39 -3.61 -33.61
C PHE A 495 -6.15 -2.97 -34.98
N GLY A 496 -5.09 -3.38 -35.70
CA GLY A 496 -4.62 -2.73 -36.92
C GLY A 496 -5.56 -2.83 -38.12
N TYR A 497 -6.60 -3.68 -38.06
CA TYR A 497 -7.68 -3.71 -39.05
C TYR A 497 -8.87 -2.81 -38.71
N MET A 498 -8.99 -2.35 -37.47
CA MET A 498 -10.14 -1.55 -37.03
C MET A 498 -10.15 -0.14 -37.62
N ASN A 499 -9.12 0.27 -38.36
CA ASN A 499 -9.19 1.49 -39.17
C ASN A 499 -10.03 1.30 -40.46
N LEU A 500 -10.26 0.07 -40.92
CA LEU A 500 -11.04 -0.24 -42.12
C LEU A 500 -12.53 -0.45 -41.77
N PRO A 501 -13.48 0.30 -42.40
CA PRO A 501 -14.91 0.16 -42.12
C PRO A 501 -15.46 -1.26 -42.27
N GLU A 502 -15.16 -1.92 -43.39
CA GLU A 502 -15.64 -3.27 -43.69
C GLU A 502 -15.18 -4.31 -42.65
N ARG A 503 -13.94 -4.20 -42.17
CA ARG A 503 -13.41 -5.08 -41.12
C ARG A 503 -14.06 -4.82 -39.77
N ARG A 504 -14.35 -3.55 -39.45
CA ARG A 504 -15.09 -3.20 -38.22
C ARG A 504 -16.50 -3.79 -38.22
N GLU A 505 -17.18 -3.77 -39.37
CA GLU A 505 -18.54 -4.33 -39.48
C GLU A 505 -18.57 -5.86 -39.34
N GLN A 506 -17.49 -6.54 -39.73
CA GLN A 506 -17.37 -8.01 -39.64
C GLN A 506 -16.88 -8.50 -38.27
N ALA A 507 -16.20 -7.66 -37.49
CA ALA A 507 -15.63 -8.06 -36.21
C ALA A 507 -16.73 -8.37 -35.18
N THR A 508 -16.68 -9.56 -34.59
CA THR A 508 -17.62 -9.93 -33.53
C THR A 508 -17.15 -9.41 -32.16
N LYS A 509 -18.06 -9.37 -31.19
CA LYS A 509 -17.73 -9.05 -29.80
C LYS A 509 -16.66 -9.99 -29.22
N SER A 510 -16.76 -11.28 -29.53
CA SER A 510 -15.78 -12.29 -29.11
C SER A 510 -14.41 -12.01 -29.71
N ASP A 511 -14.33 -11.67 -31.01
CA ASP A 511 -13.07 -11.31 -31.67
C ASP A 511 -12.43 -10.07 -31.04
N LEU A 512 -13.21 -9.04 -30.71
CA LEU A 512 -12.75 -7.84 -30.01
C LEU A 512 -12.25 -8.14 -28.59
N ALA A 513 -12.94 -9.01 -27.84
CA ALA A 513 -12.49 -9.46 -26.53
C ALA A 513 -11.17 -10.23 -26.62
N ARG A 514 -11.04 -11.16 -27.60
CA ARG A 514 -9.80 -11.90 -27.86
C ARG A 514 -8.65 -10.96 -28.21
N ALA A 515 -8.86 -10.01 -29.11
CA ALA A 515 -7.83 -9.04 -29.51
C ALA A 515 -7.41 -8.13 -28.34
N THR A 516 -8.36 -7.72 -27.49
CA THR A 516 -8.05 -6.98 -26.25
C THR A 516 -7.16 -7.81 -25.33
N LEU A 517 -7.52 -9.09 -25.11
CA LEU A 517 -6.76 -10.01 -24.27
C LEU A 517 -5.33 -10.21 -24.80
N VAL A 518 -5.19 -10.55 -26.09
CA VAL A 518 -3.91 -10.77 -26.76
C VAL A 518 -3.03 -9.52 -26.71
N THR A 519 -3.61 -8.34 -26.94
CA THR A 519 -2.87 -7.07 -26.90
C THR A 519 -2.30 -6.79 -25.51
N VAL A 520 -3.12 -6.94 -24.46
CA VAL A 520 -2.66 -6.76 -23.08
C VAL A 520 -1.57 -7.77 -22.76
N LEU A 521 -1.79 -9.06 -23.02
CA LEU A 521 -0.80 -10.12 -22.72
C LEU A 521 0.52 -9.96 -23.47
N ASN A 522 0.48 -9.61 -24.76
CA ASN A 522 1.69 -9.38 -25.55
C ASN A 522 2.50 -8.20 -25.01
N ASN A 523 1.83 -7.14 -24.53
CA ASN A 523 2.49 -6.02 -23.88
C ASN A 523 3.15 -6.47 -22.56
N ILE A 524 2.43 -7.23 -21.73
CA ILE A 524 2.94 -7.78 -20.47
C ILE A 524 4.16 -8.67 -20.73
N GLY A 525 4.04 -9.62 -21.65
CA GLY A 525 5.12 -10.52 -22.03
C GLY A 525 6.34 -9.75 -22.53
N SER A 526 6.15 -8.77 -23.41
CA SER A 526 7.27 -7.98 -23.94
C SER A 526 8.01 -7.22 -22.84
N ILE A 527 7.30 -6.54 -21.93
CA ILE A 527 7.92 -5.80 -20.82
C ILE A 527 8.62 -6.77 -19.86
N SER A 528 7.98 -7.90 -19.54
CA SER A 528 8.54 -8.92 -18.65
C SER A 528 9.83 -9.51 -19.22
N MET A 529 9.87 -9.76 -20.54
CA MET A 529 11.06 -10.25 -21.24
C MET A 529 12.21 -9.23 -21.18
N MET A 530 11.93 -7.95 -21.45
CA MET A 530 12.94 -6.89 -21.35
C MET A 530 13.49 -6.76 -19.92
N CYS A 531 12.62 -6.84 -18.91
CA CYS A 531 13.03 -6.82 -17.51
C CYS A 531 13.89 -8.04 -17.17
N ALA A 532 13.46 -9.25 -17.57
CA ALA A 532 14.21 -10.47 -17.32
C ALA A 532 15.61 -10.45 -17.95
N GLN A 533 15.75 -9.92 -19.17
CA GLN A 533 17.04 -9.73 -19.82
C GLN A 533 17.91 -8.70 -19.10
N THR A 534 17.33 -7.58 -18.68
CA THR A 534 18.05 -6.50 -18.00
C THR A 534 18.55 -6.94 -16.63
N GLU A 535 17.74 -7.71 -15.90
CA GLU A 535 18.05 -8.23 -14.57
C GLU A 535 18.80 -9.57 -14.62
N ASN A 536 19.05 -10.11 -15.81
CA ASN A 536 19.72 -11.39 -16.04
C ASN A 536 19.10 -12.57 -15.26
N VAL A 537 17.77 -12.65 -15.28
CA VAL A 537 16.99 -13.73 -14.67
C VAL A 537 16.32 -14.60 -15.74
N ASP A 538 16.32 -15.91 -15.51
CA ASP A 538 15.75 -16.91 -16.41
C ASP A 538 14.35 -17.39 -16.00
N ARG A 539 13.85 -16.94 -14.85
CA ARG A 539 12.57 -17.33 -14.28
C ARG A 539 11.69 -16.11 -14.07
N VAL A 540 10.51 -16.15 -14.68
CA VAL A 540 9.48 -15.10 -14.55
C VAL A 540 8.23 -15.72 -13.97
N LEU A 541 7.94 -15.40 -12.71
CA LEU A 541 6.70 -15.77 -12.05
C LEU A 541 5.62 -14.74 -12.40
N PHE A 542 4.50 -15.22 -12.92
CA PHE A 542 3.30 -14.41 -13.12
C PHE A 542 2.29 -14.71 -11.99
N SER A 543 1.80 -13.64 -11.37
CA SER A 543 0.83 -13.69 -10.28
C SER A 543 -0.31 -12.71 -10.56
N GLY A 544 -1.34 -12.73 -9.72
CA GLY A 544 -2.43 -11.78 -9.71
C GLY A 544 -3.72 -12.34 -10.29
N SER A 545 -4.86 -11.84 -9.81
CA SER A 545 -6.19 -12.38 -10.14
C SER A 545 -6.58 -12.26 -11.62
N PHE A 546 -5.80 -11.55 -12.44
CA PHE A 546 -6.01 -11.51 -13.89
C PHE A 546 -5.76 -12.86 -14.57
N LEU A 547 -5.01 -13.78 -13.95
CA LEU A 547 -4.76 -15.11 -14.52
C LEU A 547 -5.77 -16.16 -14.04
N ARG A 548 -6.68 -15.79 -13.12
CA ARG A 548 -7.67 -16.69 -12.53
C ARG A 548 -8.47 -17.36 -13.62
N ILE A 549 -8.55 -18.69 -13.56
CA ILE A 549 -9.34 -19.55 -14.47
C ILE A 549 -9.06 -19.27 -15.96
N ASN A 550 -7.83 -18.84 -16.28
CA ASN A 550 -7.48 -18.32 -17.59
C ASN A 550 -6.20 -18.96 -18.13
N ASP A 551 -6.29 -20.27 -18.38
CA ASP A 551 -5.21 -21.06 -18.99
C ASP A 551 -4.78 -20.48 -20.34
N LEU A 552 -5.71 -19.88 -21.08
CA LEU A 552 -5.42 -19.19 -22.32
C LEU A 552 -4.37 -18.09 -22.12
N SER A 553 -4.57 -17.21 -21.14
CA SER A 553 -3.62 -16.15 -20.82
C SER A 553 -2.27 -16.68 -20.37
N MET A 554 -2.27 -17.69 -19.50
CA MET A 554 -1.03 -18.30 -19.02
C MET A 554 -0.22 -18.91 -20.18
N ARG A 555 -0.89 -19.62 -21.10
CA ARG A 555 -0.24 -20.23 -22.26
C ARG A 555 0.31 -19.19 -23.24
N ILE A 556 -0.40 -18.08 -23.46
CA ILE A 556 0.13 -16.96 -24.27
C ILE A 556 1.40 -16.37 -23.65
N LEU A 557 1.42 -16.15 -22.32
CA LEU A 557 2.60 -15.65 -21.62
C LEU A 557 3.76 -16.67 -21.65
N ALA A 558 3.46 -17.95 -21.45
CA ALA A 558 4.45 -19.02 -21.54
C ALA A 558 5.08 -19.09 -22.94
N TYR A 559 4.25 -19.06 -23.98
CA TYR A 559 4.72 -19.00 -25.36
C TYR A 559 5.57 -17.76 -25.62
N ALA A 560 5.15 -16.58 -25.13
CA ALA A 560 5.90 -15.35 -25.29
C ALA A 560 7.29 -15.44 -24.63
N MET A 561 7.38 -15.95 -23.40
CA MET A 561 8.66 -16.12 -22.71
C MET A 561 9.57 -17.11 -23.44
N ASP A 562 9.04 -18.27 -23.82
CA ASP A 562 9.80 -19.32 -24.49
C ASP A 562 10.29 -18.86 -25.88
N TYR A 563 9.38 -18.36 -26.72
CA TYR A 563 9.66 -17.98 -28.10
C TYR A 563 10.67 -16.83 -28.19
N TRP A 564 10.45 -15.71 -27.48
CA TRP A 564 11.30 -14.52 -27.57
C TRP A 564 12.66 -14.70 -26.89
N SER A 565 12.75 -15.60 -25.90
CA SER A 565 14.02 -15.93 -25.24
C SER A 565 14.78 -17.09 -25.91
N ARG A 566 14.18 -17.78 -26.88
CA ARG A 566 14.67 -19.05 -27.46
C ARG A 566 14.87 -20.12 -26.39
N GLY A 567 13.87 -20.28 -25.52
CA GLY A 567 13.83 -21.26 -24.43
C GLY A 567 14.71 -20.93 -23.22
N LYS A 568 15.30 -19.74 -23.16
CA LYS A 568 16.16 -19.33 -22.03
C LYS A 568 15.38 -18.84 -20.82
N VAL A 569 14.20 -18.27 -21.04
CA VAL A 569 13.36 -17.71 -19.97
C VAL A 569 12.07 -18.51 -19.86
N LYS A 570 11.77 -18.90 -18.64
CA LYS A 570 10.63 -19.76 -18.31
C LYS A 570 9.56 -18.98 -17.57
N ALA A 571 8.33 -19.04 -18.08
CA ALA A 571 7.15 -18.55 -17.38
C ALA A 571 6.73 -19.56 -16.31
N ILE A 572 6.51 -19.08 -15.10
CA ILE A 572 6.04 -19.87 -13.95
C ILE A 572 4.72 -19.23 -13.47
N PHE A 573 3.76 -20.08 -13.12
CA PHE A 573 2.43 -19.71 -12.65
C PHE A 573 2.17 -20.33 -11.29
N LEU A 574 1.08 -19.89 -10.65
CA LEU A 574 0.81 -20.10 -9.24
C LEU A 574 -0.64 -20.53 -9.05
N GLU A 575 -0.90 -21.59 -8.28
CA GLU A 575 -2.27 -22.05 -8.02
C GLU A 575 -3.08 -20.99 -7.24
N HIS A 576 -2.44 -20.28 -6.30
CA HIS A 576 -3.07 -19.23 -5.48
C HIS A 576 -2.74 -17.81 -5.94
N GLU A 577 -2.48 -17.61 -7.24
CA GLU A 577 -2.07 -16.33 -7.88
C GLU A 577 -2.79 -15.06 -7.39
N GLY A 578 -4.05 -15.15 -6.99
CA GLY A 578 -4.83 -14.01 -6.50
C GLY A 578 -4.68 -13.68 -5.02
N TYR A 579 -4.13 -14.58 -4.20
CA TYR A 579 -4.33 -14.57 -2.74
C TYR A 579 -3.09 -14.34 -1.91
N PHE A 580 -1.90 -14.33 -2.52
CA PHE A 580 -0.63 -14.21 -1.80
C PHE A 580 -0.56 -12.99 -0.87
N SER A 581 -0.95 -11.79 -1.31
CA SER A 581 -0.94 -10.60 -0.45
C SER A 581 -1.83 -10.77 0.79
N ALA A 582 -3.03 -11.34 0.65
CA ALA A 582 -3.89 -11.61 1.81
C ALA A 582 -3.25 -12.66 2.76
N VAL A 583 -2.62 -13.70 2.22
CA VAL A 583 -1.93 -14.72 3.03
C VAL A 583 -0.70 -14.16 3.74
N GLY A 584 0.14 -13.39 3.06
CA GLY A 584 1.33 -12.78 3.67
C GLY A 584 0.97 -11.79 4.76
N CYS A 585 -0.11 -11.02 4.56
CA CYS A 585 -0.68 -10.13 5.56
C CYS A 585 -1.16 -10.93 6.79
N LEU A 586 -1.85 -12.06 6.60
CA LEU A 586 -2.23 -12.95 7.71
C LEU A 586 -1.01 -13.50 8.47
N ARG A 587 -0.01 -13.96 7.71
CA ARG A 587 1.21 -14.57 8.25
C ARG A 587 1.99 -13.58 9.10
N GLU A 588 2.21 -12.37 8.59
CA GLU A 588 3.02 -11.34 9.23
C GLU A 588 2.59 -11.15 10.69
N PHE A 589 1.29 -10.97 10.94
CA PHE A 589 0.80 -10.72 12.30
C PHE A 589 0.74 -11.96 13.20
N ILE A 590 0.60 -13.16 12.63
CA ILE A 590 0.59 -14.41 13.42
C ILE A 590 2.02 -14.86 13.75
N MET A 591 2.99 -14.59 12.87
CA MET A 591 4.39 -15.02 13.00
C MET A 591 5.33 -13.97 13.62
N ASP A 592 5.15 -12.65 13.42
CA ASP A 592 6.00 -11.63 14.08
C ASP A 592 5.82 -11.65 15.62
N LYS A 593 4.68 -12.10 16.12
CA LYS A 593 4.49 -12.35 17.56
C LYS A 593 5.28 -13.57 18.07
N ASN A 594 5.83 -14.39 17.17
CA ASN A 594 6.63 -15.58 17.48
C ASN A 594 8.13 -15.44 17.17
N ASP A 595 8.52 -14.63 16.17
CA ASP A 595 9.91 -14.55 15.69
C ASP A 595 10.85 -13.61 16.48
N LEU A 596 10.32 -12.84 17.45
CA LEU A 596 11.17 -12.15 18.45
C LEU A 596 11.85 -13.10 19.46
N ILE A 597 11.62 -14.41 19.38
CA ILE A 597 12.13 -15.38 20.38
C ILE A 597 13.15 -16.37 19.82
N ASN A 598 13.22 -16.59 18.50
CA ASN A 598 14.16 -17.57 17.93
C ASN A 598 15.52 -17.01 17.50
N THR A 599 15.78 -15.70 17.63
CA THR A 599 17.13 -15.11 17.45
C THR A 599 17.91 -14.92 18.75
N SER A 600 17.40 -15.44 19.88
CA SER A 600 18.08 -15.40 21.19
C SER A 600 18.64 -16.76 21.65
N GLN A 601 18.61 -17.77 20.79
CA GLN A 601 19.31 -19.04 20.99
C GLN A 601 20.10 -19.41 19.73
N HIS A 602 21.15 -18.65 19.42
CA HIS A 602 22.41 -19.17 18.86
C HIS A 602 23.53 -18.13 19.04
#